data_AF-A0A832RPR0-F1
#
_entry.id   AF-A0A832RPR0-F1
#
_cell.length_a   1.000
_cell.length_b   1.000
_cell.length_c   1.000
_cell.angle_alpha   90.00
_cell.angle_beta   90.00
_cell.angle_gamma   90.00
#
_symmetry.space_group_name_H-M   'P 1'
#
loop_
_entity.id
_entity.type
_entity.pdbx_description
1 polymer ?
#
loop_
_entity_poly.entity_id
_entity_poly.type
_entity_poly.pdbx_seq_one_letter_code
_entity_poly.pdbx_strand_id
1 'polypeptide(L)'
;NQTKKNFPDIKTHHESKSVKILRIKQTRMLHVWTIVLVQVCAGDEKLYSPELEIRSDRGTFRTVMSGLIMPNSCKSGNFFIMADDPESINVQFVDKISQEISK
;
A
#
# COMPACT_ATOMS: atom_id res chain seq x y z
N ASN A 1 -36.13 34.33 20.92
CA ASN A 1 -35.18 34.41 19.78
C ASN A 1 -34.04 33.42 19.98
N GLN A 2 -34.18 32.20 19.46
CA GLN A 2 -33.12 31.18 19.48
C GLN A 2 -32.36 31.23 18.15
N THR A 3 -31.15 31.78 18.18
CA THR A 3 -30.26 31.82 17.02
C THR A 3 -29.61 30.44 16.86
N LYS A 4 -30.21 29.58 16.04
CA LYS A 4 -29.58 28.33 15.58
C LYS A 4 -28.36 28.71 14.73
N LYS A 5 -27.15 28.61 15.30
CA LYS A 5 -25.91 28.67 14.53
C LYS A 5 -25.77 27.36 13.76
N ASN A 6 -26.08 27.39 12.47
CA ASN A 6 -25.68 26.34 11.54
C ASN A 6 -24.16 26.41 11.40
N PHE A 7 -23.45 25.50 12.04
CA PHE A 7 -22.07 25.23 11.70
C PHE A 7 -22.07 24.43 10.39
N PRO A 8 -21.37 24.89 9.34
CA PRO A 8 -21.21 24.06 8.15
C PRO A 8 -20.40 22.83 8.54
N ASP A 9 -20.94 21.64 8.28
CA ASP A 9 -20.19 20.39 8.31
C ASP A 9 -18.97 20.55 7.41
N ILE A 10 -17.81 20.77 8.03
CA ILE A 10 -16.53 20.64 7.36
C ILE A 10 -16.41 19.14 7.05
N LYS A 11 -16.77 18.76 5.83
CA LYS A 11 -16.40 17.45 5.29
C LYS A 11 -14.87 17.44 5.24
N THR A 12 -14.24 16.95 6.30
CA THR A 12 -12.84 16.56 6.28
C THR A 12 -12.72 15.51 5.19
N HIS A 13 -12.13 15.89 4.07
CA HIS A 13 -11.78 14.97 3.00
C HIS A 13 -10.69 14.07 3.60
N HIS A 14 -11.11 12.95 4.19
CA HIS A 14 -10.16 12.00 4.75
C HIS A 14 -9.45 11.30 3.59
N GLU A 15 -8.16 11.58 3.41
CA GLU A 15 -7.37 10.88 2.39
C GLU A 15 -7.02 9.50 2.93
N SER A 16 -7.62 8.47 2.32
CA SER A 16 -7.35 7.08 2.67
C SER A 16 -5.92 6.68 2.30
N LYS A 17 -5.31 5.78 3.08
CA LYS A 17 -4.04 5.15 2.71
C LYS A 17 -4.10 4.55 1.30
N SER A 18 -2.98 4.58 0.58
CA SER A 18 -2.90 4.04 -0.78
C SER A 18 -1.58 3.31 -1.04
N VAL A 19 -1.59 2.41 -2.01
CA VAL A 19 -0.40 1.70 -2.50
C VAL A 19 -0.44 1.63 -4.02
N LYS A 20 0.70 1.84 -4.67
CA LYS A 20 0.82 1.76 -6.12
C LYS A 20 2.21 1.33 -6.56
N ILE A 21 2.27 0.74 -7.74
CA ILE A 21 3.54 0.47 -8.43
C ILE A 21 3.95 1.74 -9.16
N LEU A 22 5.14 2.25 -8.87
CA LEU A 22 5.74 3.37 -9.60
C LEU A 22 6.52 2.89 -10.83
N ARG A 23 7.16 1.71 -10.74
CA ARG A 23 8.00 1.19 -11.81
C ARG A 23 8.16 -0.32 -11.73
N ILE A 24 8.24 -0.95 -12.89
CA ILE A 24 8.59 -2.35 -13.07
C ILE A 24 9.87 -2.42 -13.92
N LYS A 25 10.87 -3.18 -13.49
CA LYS A 25 12.13 -3.37 -14.20
C LYS A 25 12.51 -4.85 -14.20
N GLN A 26 12.41 -5.48 -15.36
CA GLN A 26 12.89 -6.84 -15.55
C GLN A 26 14.43 -6.89 -15.49
N THR A 27 14.98 -7.87 -14.79
CA THR A 27 16.43 -8.04 -14.74
C THR A 27 16.94 -8.73 -16.01
N ARG A 28 18.04 -8.23 -16.58
CA ARG A 28 18.60 -8.78 -17.83
C ARG A 28 19.33 -10.12 -17.66
N MET A 29 19.70 -10.47 -16.42
CA MET A 29 20.56 -11.62 -16.14
C MET A 29 19.75 -12.89 -15.85
N LEU A 30 18.55 -12.74 -15.29
CA LEU A 30 17.63 -13.81 -14.97
C LEU A 30 16.23 -13.34 -15.42
N HIS A 31 15.79 -13.73 -16.63
CA HIS A 31 14.52 -13.28 -17.23
C HIS A 31 13.28 -13.46 -16.33
N VAL A 32 13.40 -14.27 -15.29
CA VAL A 32 12.35 -14.57 -14.31
C VAL A 32 12.23 -13.50 -13.22
N TRP A 33 13.31 -12.80 -12.85
CA TRP A 33 13.28 -11.84 -11.75
C TRP A 33 12.97 -10.42 -12.21
N THR A 34 11.99 -9.82 -11.55
CA THR A 34 11.53 -8.46 -11.79
C THR A 34 11.63 -7.62 -10.52
N ILE A 35 12.16 -6.41 -10.67
CA ILE A 35 12.27 -5.41 -9.61
C ILE A 35 11.07 -4.47 -9.73
N VAL A 36 10.32 -4.33 -8.64
CA VAL A 36 9.13 -3.48 -8.56
C VAL A 36 9.39 -2.36 -7.56
N LEU A 37 9.32 -1.11 -8.01
CA LEU A 37 9.32 0.06 -7.14
C LEU A 37 7.88 0.33 -6.72
N VAL A 38 7.59 0.13 -5.44
CA VAL A 38 6.26 0.36 -4.86
C VAL A 38 6.31 1.63 -4.01
N GLN A 39 5.26 2.43 -4.09
CA GLN A 39 5.01 3.58 -3.21
C GLN A 39 3.77 3.31 -2.37
N VAL A 40 3.89 3.59 -1.07
CA VAL A 40 2.78 3.55 -0.12
C VAL A 40 2.64 4.92 0.49
N CYS A 41 1.41 5.43 0.53
CA CYS A 41 1.07 6.71 1.15
C CYS A 41 0.14 6.47 2.33
N ALA A 42 0.40 7.17 3.43
CA ALA A 42 -0.26 6.94 4.71
C ALA A 42 -1.70 7.49 4.77
N GLY A 43 -2.02 8.48 3.93
CA GLY A 43 -3.26 9.23 4.09
C GLY A 43 -3.20 10.07 5.36
N ASP A 44 -4.32 10.28 6.04
CA ASP A 44 -4.36 11.10 7.27
C ASP A 44 -3.77 10.42 8.51
N GLU A 45 -3.61 9.11 8.47
CA GLU A 45 -3.10 8.34 9.60
C GLU A 45 -1.68 7.86 9.34
N LYS A 46 -0.89 7.74 10.40
CA LYS A 46 0.45 7.14 10.29
C LYS A 46 0.35 5.64 10.05
N LEU A 47 1.25 5.10 9.23
CA LEU A 47 1.39 3.65 9.02
C LEU A 47 2.68 3.16 9.67
N TYR A 48 2.57 2.14 10.52
CA TYR A 48 3.73 1.43 11.06
C TYR A 48 3.94 0.13 10.32
N SER A 49 5.08 0.02 9.63
CA SER A 49 5.54 -1.17 8.93
C SER A 49 4.40 -1.89 8.19
N PRO A 50 3.72 -1.23 7.23
CA PRO A 50 2.56 -1.81 6.57
C PRO A 50 2.95 -3.09 5.82
N GLU A 51 2.07 -4.09 5.92
CA GLU A 51 2.20 -5.36 5.22
C GLU A 51 1.54 -5.25 3.84
N LEU A 52 2.27 -5.69 2.83
CA LEU A 52 1.90 -5.63 1.42
C LEU A 52 1.89 -7.04 0.86
N GLU A 53 0.93 -7.29 -0.03
CA GLU A 53 0.89 -8.48 -0.87
C GLU A 53 1.17 -8.06 -2.30
N ILE A 54 2.21 -8.65 -2.89
CA ILE A 54 2.60 -8.47 -4.29
C ILE A 54 2.31 -9.78 -5.00
N ARG A 55 1.48 -9.73 -6.05
CA ARG A 55 1.11 -10.92 -6.84
C ARG A 55 1.64 -10.79 -8.26
N SER A 56 1.80 -11.93 -8.91
CA SER A 56 2.20 -12.13 -10.31
C SER A 56 1.56 -13.41 -10.84
N ASP A 57 1.71 -13.66 -12.14
CA ASP A 57 1.39 -14.92 -12.80
C ASP A 57 2.12 -16.14 -12.20
N ARG A 58 3.32 -15.93 -11.64
CA ARG A 58 4.14 -16.99 -11.01
C ARG A 58 3.80 -17.26 -9.56
N GLY A 59 3.09 -16.35 -8.89
CA GLY A 59 2.71 -16.52 -7.49
C GLY A 59 2.55 -15.23 -6.70
N THR A 60 2.37 -15.40 -5.40
CA THR A 60 2.11 -14.32 -4.43
C THR A 60 3.23 -14.24 -3.40
N PHE A 61 3.65 -13.02 -3.09
CA PHE A 61 4.68 -12.73 -2.10
C PHE A 61 4.18 -11.68 -1.12
N ARG A 62 4.33 -11.95 0.18
CA ARG A 62 4.01 -10.99 1.25
C ARG A 62 5.28 -10.36 1.78
N THR A 63 5.23 -9.06 2.00
CA THR A 63 6.38 -8.29 2.48
C THR A 63 5.94 -7.17 3.40
N VAL A 64 6.87 -6.70 4.22
CA VAL A 64 6.64 -5.61 5.16
C VAL A 64 7.49 -4.43 4.72
N MET A 65 6.85 -3.29 4.46
CA MET A 65 7.59 -2.06 4.21
C MET A 65 8.02 -1.45 5.54
N SER A 66 9.22 -1.80 5.99
CA SER A 66 9.72 -1.47 7.33
C SER A 66 9.68 0.03 7.65
N GLY A 67 9.37 0.36 8.91
CA GLY A 67 9.46 1.71 9.46
C GLY A 67 8.14 2.48 9.49
N LEU A 68 8.22 3.73 9.91
CA LEU A 68 7.08 4.62 10.07
C LEU A 68 6.87 5.46 8.80
N ILE A 69 5.63 5.57 8.34
CA ILE A 69 5.18 6.53 7.34
C ILE A 69 4.28 7.53 8.06
N MET A 70 4.67 8.80 8.05
CA MET A 70 3.91 9.87 8.70
C MET A 70 2.62 10.19 7.91
N PRO A 71 1.60 10.78 8.54
CA PRO A 71 0.44 11.29 7.85
C PRO A 71 0.83 12.19 6.67
N ASN A 72 0.04 12.16 5.61
CA ASN A 72 0.20 12.94 4.38
C ASN A 72 1.58 12.79 3.73
N SER A 73 2.23 11.65 3.96
CA SER A 73 3.53 11.32 3.37
C SER A 73 3.52 9.94 2.73
N CYS A 74 4.48 9.73 1.82
CA CYS A 74 4.66 8.47 1.14
C CYS A 74 6.08 7.94 1.34
N LYS A 75 6.21 6.62 1.36
CA LYS A 75 7.48 5.92 1.37
C LYS A 75 7.52 4.94 0.20
N SER A 76 8.70 4.79 -0.40
CA SER A 76 8.90 3.88 -1.53
C SER A 76 9.94 2.81 -1.21
N GLY A 77 9.80 1.65 -1.82
CA GLY A 77 10.71 0.50 -1.64
C GLY A 77 10.79 -0.34 -2.91
N ASN A 78 11.95 -0.99 -3.11
CA ASN A 78 12.15 -1.95 -4.18
C ASN A 78 11.90 -3.36 -3.66
N PHE A 79 11.12 -4.13 -4.42
CA PHE A 79 10.80 -5.52 -4.12
C PHE A 79 11.14 -6.39 -5.31
N PHE A 80 11.53 -7.64 -5.03
CA PHE A 80 11.83 -8.64 -6.05
C PHE A 80 10.68 -9.64 -6.11
N ILE A 81 10.17 -9.87 -7.31
CA ILE A 81 9.15 -10.88 -7.57
C ILE A 81 9.50 -11.63 -8.86
N MET A 82 9.18 -12.92 -8.90
CA MET A 82 9.26 -13.70 -10.13
C MET A 82 8.01 -13.45 -10.95
N ALA A 83 8.14 -13.18 -12.25
CA ALA A 83 7.01 -13.02 -13.16
C ALA A 83 7.47 -13.31 -14.59
N ASP A 84 6.68 -14.06 -15.38
CA ASP A 84 6.93 -14.17 -16.83
C ASP A 84 6.32 -13.00 -17.59
N ASP A 85 5.15 -12.54 -17.11
CA ASP A 85 4.47 -11.36 -17.62
C ASP A 85 4.57 -10.21 -16.59
N PRO A 86 5.38 -9.17 -16.85
CA PRO A 86 5.49 -8.00 -15.98
C PRO A 86 4.16 -7.26 -15.74
N GLU A 87 3.21 -7.32 -16.67
CA GLU A 87 1.91 -6.64 -16.55
C GLU A 87 0.95 -7.38 -15.62
N SER A 88 1.24 -8.65 -15.30
CA SER A 88 0.48 -9.42 -14.30
C SER A 88 0.73 -8.96 -12.86
N ILE A 89 1.77 -8.16 -12.64
CA ILE A 89 2.21 -7.76 -11.30
C ILE A 89 1.24 -6.74 -10.71
N ASN A 90 0.69 -7.07 -9.54
CA ASN A 90 -0.15 -6.16 -8.77
C ASN A 90 0.29 -6.09 -7.29
N VAL A 91 -0.13 -5.03 -6.62
CA VAL A 91 0.19 -4.80 -5.20
C VAL A 91 -1.03 -4.30 -4.45
N GLN A 92 -1.21 -4.79 -3.24
CA GLN A 92 -2.26 -4.36 -2.32
C GLN A 92 -1.79 -4.44 -0.87
N PHE A 93 -2.50 -3.76 0.03
CA PHE A 93 -2.31 -4.00 1.46
C PHE A 93 -2.82 -5.40 1.82
N VAL A 94 -2.18 -6.02 2.82
CA VAL A 94 -2.76 -7.19 3.47
C VAL A 94 -3.81 -6.70 4.46
N ASP A 95 -5.06 -7.03 4.21
CA ASP A 95 -6.13 -6.78 5.18
C ASP A 95 -5.96 -7.74 6.36
N LYS A 96 -5.55 -7.19 7.50
CA LYS A 96 -5.70 -7.88 8.77
C LYS A 96 -7.17 -7.76 9.16
N ILE A 97 -7.99 -8.72 8.74
CA ILE A 97 -9.26 -8.95 9.44
C ILE A 97 -8.83 -9.28 10.87
N SER A 98 -9.06 -8.35 11.79
CA SER A 98 -8.87 -8.57 13.21
C SER A 98 -9.58 -9.86 13.58
N GLN A 99 -8.82 -10.91 13.86
CA GLN A 99 -9.35 -12.05 14.60
C GLN A 99 -9.57 -11.59 16.04
N GLU A 100 -10.58 -10.75 16.26
CA GLU A 100 -11.35 -10.77 17.50
C GLU A 100 -12.25 -12.00 17.42
N ILE A 101 -11.65 -13.18 17.59
CA ILE A 101 -12.40 -14.36 18.02
C ILE A 101 -12.20 -14.42 19.53
N SER A 102 -13.29 -14.07 20.21
CA SER A 102 -13.59 -14.26 21.63
C SER A 102 -12.78 -15.37 22.29
N LYS A 103 -12.08 -15.01 23.37
CA LYS A 103 -11.80 -15.92 24.48
C LYS A 103 -12.25 -15.26 25.77
#